data_AF-A0A6J4S8N7-F1
#
_entry.id   AF-A0A6J4S8N7-F1
#
_cell.length_a   1.000
_cell.length_b   1.000
_cell.length_c   1.000
_cell.angle_alpha   90.00
_cell.angle_beta   90.00
_cell.angle_gamma   90.00
#
_symmetry.space_group_name_H-M   'P 1'
#
loop_
_entity.id
_entity.type
_entity.pdbx_description
1 polymer ?
#
loop_
_entity_poly.entity_id
_entity_poly.type
_entity_poly.pdbx_seq_one_letter_code
_entity_poly.pdbx_strand_id
1 'polypeptide(L)' 'NGAGPPAGGALRAARKEVARLERALEKLEDRQAGLHEAMAASATDHGRLRELDAELGALAAERDALEASWLELSEALEG' A
#
# COMPACT_ATOMS: atom_id res chain seq x y z
N ASN A 1 -14.28 29.64 9.49
CA ASN A 1 -14.74 29.53 8.09
C ASN A 1 -14.97 28.07 7.81
N GLY A 2 -16.23 27.64 7.78
CA GLY A 2 -16.61 26.25 7.62
C GLY A 2 -16.49 25.82 6.17
N ALA A 3 -15.68 24.79 5.92
CA ALA A 3 -15.83 24.01 4.70
C ALA A 3 -17.17 23.28 4.83
N GLY A 4 -18.14 23.65 3.98
CA GLY A 4 -19.36 22.85 3.84
C GLY A 4 -19.02 21.42 3.42
N PRO A 5 -19.90 20.45 3.70
CA PRO A 5 -19.63 19.05 3.41
C PRO A 5 -19.20 18.88 1.95
N PRO A 6 -18.24 17.99 1.65
CA PRO A 6 -17.73 17.81 0.30
C PRO A 6 -18.91 17.56 -0.64
N ALA A 7 -19.03 18.39 -1.69
CA ALA A 7 -20.06 18.21 -2.71
C ALA A 7 -20.06 16.75 -3.19
N GLY A 8 -21.23 16.13 -3.36
CA GLY A 8 -21.34 14.66 -3.48
C GLY A 8 -20.49 13.98 -4.56
N GLY A 9 -19.98 14.73 -5.56
CA GLY A 9 -18.98 14.25 -6.51
C GLY A 9 -17.59 14.02 -5.89
N ALA A 10 -17.12 14.94 -5.05
CA ALA A 10 -15.84 14.84 -4.33
C ALA A 10 -15.86 13.68 -3.33
N LEU A 11 -16.98 13.50 -2.60
CA LEU A 11 -17.16 12.37 -1.68
C LEU A 11 -17.06 11.01 -2.39
N ARG A 12 -17.71 10.87 -3.56
CA ARG A 12 -17.64 9.63 -4.34
C ARG A 12 -16.24 9.37 -4.89
N ALA A 13 -15.54 10.43 -5.33
CA ALA A 13 -14.17 10.31 -5.81
C ALA A 13 -13.21 9.86 -4.69
N ALA A 14 -13.30 10.46 -3.51
CA ALA A 14 -12.50 10.08 -2.35
C ALA A 14 -12.76 8.62 -1.91
N ARG A 15 -14.03 8.20 -1.83
CA ARG A 15 -14.38 6.79 -1.53
C ARG A 15 -13.81 5.81 -2.56
N LYS A 16 -13.82 6.20 -3.85
CA LYS A 16 -13.24 5.38 -4.92
C LYS A 16 -11.73 5.25 -4.77
N GLU A 17 -11.06 6.32 -4.35
CA GLU A 17 -9.62 6.33 -4.15
C GLU A 17 -9.21 5.50 -2.94
N VAL A 18 -9.91 5.61 -1.81
CA VAL A 18 -9.72 4.71 -0.65
C VAL A 18 -9.85 3.24 -1.06
N ALA A 19 -10.93 2.89 -1.77
CA ALA A 19 -11.11 1.52 -2.26
C ALA A 19 -10.01 1.08 -3.25
N ARG A 20 -9.38 2.01 -3.97
CA ARG A 20 -8.24 1.71 -4.84
C ARG A 20 -6.98 1.44 -4.02
N LEU A 21 -6.73 2.23 -3.00
CA LEU A 21 -5.59 2.06 -2.09
C LEU A 21 -5.68 0.73 -1.35
N GLU A 22 -6.86 0.36 -0.84
CA GLU A 22 -7.09 -0.96 -0.21
C GLU A 22 -6.70 -2.12 -1.14
N ARG A 23 -7.19 -2.10 -2.39
CA ARG A 23 -6.82 -3.12 -3.40
C ARG A 23 -5.33 -3.09 -3.78
N ALA A 24 -4.67 -1.95 -3.64
CA ALA A 24 -3.25 -1.85 -3.91
C ALA A 24 -2.44 -2.46 -2.75
N LEU A 25 -2.84 -2.17 -1.51
CA LEU A 25 -2.26 -2.77 -0.29
C LEU A 25 -2.39 -4.30 -0.30
N GLU A 26 -3.57 -4.84 -0.61
CA GLU A 26 -3.81 -6.29 -0.74
C GLU A 26 -2.83 -6.94 -1.75
N LYS A 27 -2.60 -6.29 -2.90
CA LYS A 27 -1.64 -6.79 -3.89
C LYS A 27 -0.19 -6.72 -3.43
N LEU A 28 0.15 -5.72 -2.61
CA LEU A 28 1.49 -5.64 -2.02
C LEU A 28 1.70 -6.76 -1.01
N GLU A 29 0.68 -7.13 -0.24
CA GLU A 29 0.74 -8.29 0.66
C GLU A 29 1.00 -9.59 -0.12
N ASP A 30 0.25 -9.82 -1.21
CA ASP A 30 0.47 -10.99 -2.08
C ASP A 30 1.90 -11.02 -2.64
N ARG A 31 2.41 -9.86 -3.10
CA ARG A 31 3.77 -9.76 -3.63
C ARG A 31 4.82 -9.95 -2.53
N GLN A 32 4.57 -9.46 -1.31
CA GLN A 32 5.44 -9.66 -0.16
C GLN A 32 5.54 -11.15 0.20
N ALA A 33 4.41 -11.86 0.21
CA ALA A 33 4.37 -13.30 0.44
C ALA A 33 5.19 -14.05 -0.61
N GLY A 34 5.01 -13.72 -1.90
CA GLY A 34 5.79 -14.30 -2.99
C GLY A 34 7.30 -14.04 -2.88
N LEU A 35 7.70 -12.85 -2.44
CA LEU A 35 9.12 -12.55 -2.16
C LEU A 35 9.66 -13.41 -1.03
N HIS A 36 8.92 -13.57 0.07
CA HIS A 36 9.33 -14.43 1.18
C HIS A 36 9.47 -15.90 0.75
N GLU A 37 8.57 -16.41 -0.08
CA GLU A 37 8.70 -17.75 -0.66
C GLU A 37 9.94 -17.87 -1.55
N ALA A 38 10.21 -16.86 -2.39
CA ALA A 38 11.41 -16.84 -3.24
C ALA A 38 12.70 -16.79 -2.42
N MET A 39 12.71 -16.06 -1.30
CA MET A 39 13.83 -16.02 -0.36
C MET A 39 14.05 -17.39 0.29
N ALA A 40 12.98 -18.05 0.74
CA ALA A 40 13.06 -19.38 1.31
C ALA A 40 13.58 -20.42 0.29
N ALA A 41 13.14 -20.33 -0.97
CA ALA A 41 13.63 -21.18 -2.05
C ALA A 41 15.11 -20.90 -2.40
N SER A 42 15.58 -19.68 -2.17
CA SER A 42 16.95 -19.23 -2.47
C SER A 42 17.84 -19.15 -1.22
N ALA A 43 17.50 -19.82 -0.13
CA ALA A 43 18.10 -19.60 1.20
C ALA A 43 19.64 -19.80 1.26
N THR A 44 20.23 -20.55 0.32
CA THR A 44 21.68 -20.76 0.23
C THR A 44 22.37 -19.87 -0.80
N ASP A 45 21.62 -19.09 -1.58
CA ASP A 45 22.15 -18.12 -2.53
C ASP A 45 22.15 -16.71 -1.91
N HIS A 46 23.27 -16.37 -1.28
CA HIS A 46 23.47 -15.05 -0.66
C HIS A 46 23.47 -13.88 -1.66
N GLY A 47 23.74 -14.14 -2.94
CA GLY A 47 23.62 -13.11 -3.99
C GLY A 47 22.16 -12.78 -4.22
N ARG A 48 21.37 -13.83 -4.48
CA ARG A 48 19.93 -13.72 -4.71
C ARG A 48 19.17 -13.19 -3.50
N LEU A 49 19.53 -13.60 -2.28
CA LEU A 49 18.91 -13.10 -1.06
C LEU A 49 19.07 -11.58 -0.89
N ARG A 50 20.24 -11.02 -1.22
CA ARG A 50 20.45 -9.57 -1.13
C ARG A 50 19.58 -8.78 -2.12
N GLU A 51 19.36 -9.33 -3.32
CA GLU A 51 18.45 -8.73 -4.29
C GLU A 51 17.01 -8.75 -3.78
N LEU A 52 16.57 -9.92 -3.28
CA LEU A 52 15.22 -10.09 -2.74
C LEU A 52 14.97 -9.23 -1.50
N ASP A 53 15.97 -9.06 -0.62
CA ASP A 53 15.90 -8.15 0.53
C ASP A 53 15.74 -6.69 0.09
N ALA A 54 16.45 -6.27 -0.97
CA ALA A 54 16.29 -4.93 -1.52
C ALA A 54 14.90 -4.71 -2.12
N GLU A 55 14.38 -5.72 -2.83
CA GLU A 55 13.00 -5.71 -3.35
C GLU A 55 11.97 -5.65 -2.21
N LEU A 56 12.19 -6.40 -1.13
CA LEU A 56 11.33 -6.41 0.06
C LEU A 56 11.34 -5.04 0.76
N GLY A 57 12.50 -4.41 0.90
CA GLY A 57 12.63 -3.07 1.46
C GLY A 57 11.92 -2.00 0.61
N ALA A 58 12.02 -2.09 -0.72
CA ALA A 58 11.30 -1.20 -1.61
C ALA A 58 9.78 -1.40 -1.52
N LEU A 59 9.32 -2.65 -1.41
CA LEU A 59 7.91 -2.98 -1.24
C LEU A 59 7.36 -2.46 0.10
N ALA A 60 8.14 -2.57 1.17
CA ALA A 60 7.75 -2.03 2.47
C ALA A 60 7.58 -0.50 2.41
N ALA A 61 8.53 0.21 1.79
CA ALA A 61 8.41 1.66 1.61
C ALA A 61 7.20 2.07 0.75
N GLU A 62 6.87 1.28 -0.29
CA GLU A 62 5.66 1.50 -1.10
C GLU A 62 4.40 1.31 -0.26
N ARG A 63 4.33 0.24 0.55
CA ARG A 63 3.21 -0.03 1.44
C ARG A 63 3.01 1.12 2.43
N ASP A 64 4.07 1.55 3.11
CA ASP A 64 3.99 2.62 4.11
C ASP A 64 3.46 3.94 3.49
N ALA A 65 3.85 4.25 2.24
CA ALA A 65 3.34 5.43 1.53
C ALA A 65 1.85 5.31 1.15
N LEU A 66 1.41 4.11 0.75
CA LEU A 66 0.01 3.85 0.46
C LEU A 66 -0.86 3.86 1.73
N GLU A 67 -0.36 3.31 2.84
CA GLU A 67 -1.03 3.34 4.15
C GLU A 67 -1.20 4.78 4.65
N ALA A 68 -0.17 5.61 4.54
CA ALA A 68 -0.26 7.03 4.89
C ALA A 68 -1.34 7.74 4.05
N SER A 69 -1.35 7.51 2.73
CA SER A 69 -2.36 8.09 1.83
C SER A 69 -3.78 7.59 2.14
N TRP A 70 -3.91 6.30 2.50
CA TRP A 70 -5.18 5.69 2.86
C TRP A 70 -5.72 6.29 4.16
N LEU A 71 -4.86 6.48 5.16
CA LEU A 71 -5.23 7.08 6.44
C LEU A 71 -5.70 8.53 6.25
N GLU A 72 -4.92 9.36 5.54
CA GLU A 72 -5.29 10.76 5.28
C GLU A 72 -6.65 10.88 4.55
N LEU A 73 -6.90 10.04 3.54
CA LEU A 73 -8.17 10.05 2.82
C LEU A 73 -9.33 9.50 3.64
N SER A 74 -9.08 8.51 4.49
CA SER A 74 -10.10 7.92 5.36
C SER A 74 -10.52 8.92 6.44
N GLU A 75 -9.56 9.60 7.08
CA GLU A 75 -9.84 10.68 8.02
C GLU A 75 -10.63 11.82 7.37
N ALA A 76 -10.28 12.20 6.13
CA ALA A 76 -11.01 13.22 5.37
C ALA A 76 -12.44 12.80 4.96
N LEU A 77 -12.75 11.50 4.99
CA LEU A 77 -14.10 10.96 4.72
C LEU A 77 -14.96 10.84 5.99
N GLU A 78 -14.33 10.73 7.17
CA GLU A 78 -15.00 10.68 8.47
C GLU A 78 -15.37 12.07 9.01
N GLY A 79 -14.61 13.10 8.64
CA GLY A 79 -14.87 14.51 8.98
C GLY A 79 -15.93 15.20 8.12
#